data_AF-A0A7Y2GVI5-F1
#
_entry.id   AF-A0A7Y2GVI5-F1
#
_cell.length_a   1.000
_cell.length_b   1.000
_cell.length_c   1.000
_cell.angle_alpha   90.00
_cell.angle_beta   90.00
_cell.angle_gamma   90.00
#
_symmetry.space_group_name_H-M   'P 1'
#
loop_
_entity.id
_entity.type
_entity.pdbx_description
1 polymer ?
#
loop_
_entity_poly.entity_id
_entity_poly.type
_entity_poly.pdbx_seq_one_letter_code
_entity_poly.pdbx_strand_id
1 'polypeptide(L)'
;MFSKTQKHDRHSEKGAALAVAMIILAILSVVALTALAFSSTEARIAGSDLQRTQTFYAGTAAMEKMTNDFSNIFRKKIYPLPADLNAVAANPPPALIAEGFSFNQTLVEDAAKLAELRAIQGLPADIYPRVNIPSGPYAGLYASVIPYKMNSITTQGWSGTEVELEREFNNYLVPLFQFGMYSTEDLEFAPGPFMTFTGRIHSNKNIYALRNIKFLNRLTMGGEFIRNAKPSGVSNTSSGSNNVFVEVNNINVRSVQGSMQPGGGTIGGPNIVGSTPGDRGYFPGSPDGVPNPNWESISVQPATGADDRFGGQVLTH
;
A
#
# COMPACT_ATOMS: atom_id res chain seq x y z
N MET A 1 -14.91 70.77 87.59
CA MET A 1 -13.72 69.89 87.49
C MET A 1 -13.79 69.22 86.12
N PHE A 2 -12.81 69.48 85.25
CA PHE A 2 -12.89 69.26 83.80
C PHE A 2 -12.94 67.78 83.38
N SER A 3 -13.80 67.50 82.40
CA SER A 3 -13.89 66.26 81.62
C SER A 3 -12.63 66.04 80.77
N LYS A 4 -12.11 64.81 80.75
CA LYS A 4 -11.12 64.35 79.76
C LYS A 4 -11.70 63.14 79.03
N THR A 5 -12.31 63.38 77.89
CA THR A 5 -12.63 62.34 76.90
C THR A 5 -11.35 62.00 76.15
N GLN A 6 -10.85 60.78 76.31
CA GLN A 6 -9.68 60.25 75.62
C GLN A 6 -10.05 60.05 74.13
N LYS A 7 -9.45 60.86 73.25
CA LYS A 7 -9.62 60.75 71.80
C LYS A 7 -8.51 59.83 71.28
N HIS A 8 -8.87 58.67 70.75
CA HIS A 8 -7.94 57.80 70.03
C HIS A 8 -7.58 58.44 68.68
N ASP A 9 -6.31 58.77 68.47
CA ASP A 9 -5.80 59.28 67.21
C ASP A 9 -5.73 58.15 66.16
N ARG A 10 -6.74 58.10 65.28
CA ARG A 10 -6.68 57.39 63.99
C ARG A 10 -6.06 58.32 62.93
N HIS A 11 -4.76 58.60 63.03
CA HIS A 11 -4.04 59.36 62.01
C HIS A 11 -2.68 58.74 61.71
N SER A 12 -2.67 57.62 60.98
CA SER A 12 -1.45 57.15 60.30
C SER A 12 -1.67 56.24 59.06
N GLU A 13 -2.88 55.82 58.73
CA GLU A 13 -3.07 54.83 57.64
C GLU A 13 -3.46 55.39 56.26
N LYS A 14 -3.68 56.70 56.12
CA LYS A 14 -4.23 57.29 54.87
C LYS A 14 -3.23 57.44 53.71
N GLY A 15 -1.92 57.42 53.96
CA GLY A 15 -0.88 57.50 52.92
C GLY A 15 -0.36 56.14 52.45
N ALA A 16 -0.31 55.14 53.34
CA ALA A 16 0.18 53.80 53.03
C ALA A 16 -0.75 53.04 52.07
N ALA A 17 -2.07 53.23 52.19
CA ALA A 17 -3.05 52.57 51.33
C ALA A 17 -2.90 52.93 49.84
N LEU A 18 -2.57 54.20 49.51
CA LEU A 18 -2.34 54.64 48.14
C LEU A 18 -1.05 54.05 47.57
N ALA A 19 0.03 54.00 48.36
CA ALA A 19 1.29 53.38 47.94
C ALA A 19 1.12 51.88 47.68
N VAL A 20 0.41 51.16 48.56
CA VAL A 20 0.08 49.74 48.38
C VAL A 20 -0.79 49.52 47.15
N ALA A 21 -1.79 50.37 46.91
CA ALA A 21 -2.63 50.29 45.72
C ALA A 21 -1.83 50.52 44.41
N MET A 22 -0.88 51.46 44.40
CA MET A 22 -0.01 51.68 43.24
C MET A 22 0.93 50.48 42.99
N ILE A 23 1.47 49.88 44.06
CA ILE A 23 2.31 48.66 43.93
C ILE A 23 1.47 47.51 43.38
N ILE A 24 0.25 47.29 43.89
CA ILE A 24 -0.65 46.25 43.39
C ILE A 24 -1.03 46.49 41.93
N LEU A 25 -1.36 47.73 41.55
CA LEU A 25 -1.67 48.08 40.16
C LEU A 25 -0.47 47.89 39.22
N ALA A 26 0.74 48.23 39.68
CA ALA A 26 1.96 48.00 38.92
C ALA A 26 2.19 46.49 38.70
N ILE A 27 2.02 45.67 39.74
CA ILE A 27 2.14 44.21 39.65
C ILE A 27 1.08 43.65 38.70
N LEU A 28 -0.18 44.04 38.85
CA LEU A 28 -1.29 43.58 37.98
C LEU A 28 -1.07 43.99 36.53
N SER A 29 -0.52 45.18 36.29
CA SER A 29 -0.20 45.67 34.95
C SER A 29 0.93 44.86 34.32
N VAL A 30 1.98 44.53 35.09
CA VAL A 30 3.05 43.64 34.63
C VAL A 30 2.50 42.26 34.29
N VAL A 31 1.68 41.67 35.15
CA VAL A 31 1.05 40.37 34.89
C VAL A 31 0.16 40.42 33.64
N ALA A 32 -0.68 41.45 33.49
CA ALA A 32 -1.55 41.62 32.32
C ALA A 32 -0.75 41.76 31.01
N LEU A 33 0.32 42.57 31.01
CA LEU A 33 1.19 42.73 29.86
C LEU A 33 1.90 41.42 29.49
N THR A 34 2.38 40.65 30.48
CA THR A 34 2.99 39.34 30.24
C THR A 34 1.99 38.34 29.66
N ALA A 35 0.75 38.30 30.16
CA ALA A 35 -0.30 37.43 29.65
C ALA A 35 -0.69 37.77 28.21
N LEU A 36 -0.78 39.06 27.86
CA LEU A 36 -1.05 39.50 26.48
C LEU A 36 0.11 39.16 25.54
N ALA A 37 1.35 39.37 25.97
CA ALA A 37 2.54 39.00 25.20
C ALA A 37 2.59 37.48 24.95
N PHE A 38 2.25 36.67 25.96
CA PHE A 38 2.16 35.22 25.82
C PHE A 38 1.04 34.80 24.86
N SER A 39 -0.17 35.33 25.03
CA SER A 39 -1.32 35.01 24.17
C SER A 39 -1.11 35.40 22.70
N SER A 40 -0.53 36.58 22.44
CA SER A 40 -0.18 36.98 21.07
C SER A 40 0.87 36.08 20.43
N THR A 41 1.82 35.58 21.22
CA THR A 41 2.83 34.62 20.76
C THR A 41 2.18 33.28 20.43
N GLU A 42 1.32 32.75 21.30
CA GLU A 42 0.57 31.52 21.04
C GLU A 42 -0.32 31.64 19.80
N ALA A 43 -1.04 32.75 19.63
CA ALA A 43 -1.86 32.99 18.45
C ALA A 43 -1.02 33.00 17.16
N ARG A 44 0.17 33.60 17.19
CA ARG A 44 1.10 33.60 16.06
C ARG A 44 1.66 32.21 15.77
N ILE A 45 2.01 31.45 16.80
CA ILE A 45 2.48 30.06 16.67
C ILE A 45 1.37 29.19 16.07
N ALA A 46 0.16 29.24 16.61
CA ALA A 46 -0.99 28.50 16.13
C ALA A 46 -1.34 28.86 14.67
N GLY A 47 -1.28 30.15 14.31
CA GLY A 47 -1.47 30.60 12.93
C GLY A 47 -0.41 30.06 11.98
N SER A 48 0.86 30.05 12.38
CA SER A 48 1.95 29.48 11.59
C SER A 48 1.82 27.96 11.43
N ASP A 49 1.37 27.26 12.48
CA ASP A 49 1.17 25.81 12.45
C ASP A 49 -0.01 25.42 11.54
N LEU A 50 -1.11 26.18 11.60
CA LEU A 50 -2.24 26.02 10.69
C LEU A 50 -1.81 26.22 9.23
N GLN A 51 -1.05 27.28 8.93
CA GLN A 51 -0.54 27.56 7.59
C GLN A 51 0.35 26.44 7.09
N ARG A 52 1.29 25.97 7.91
CA ARG A 52 2.18 24.84 7.57
C ARG A 52 1.37 23.58 7.29
N THR A 53 0.38 23.30 8.11
CA THR A 53 -0.50 22.13 7.96
C THR A 53 -1.30 22.21 6.65
N GLN A 54 -1.86 23.37 6.34
CA GLN A 54 -2.58 23.60 5.09
C GLN A 54 -1.67 23.43 3.87
N THR A 55 -0.48 24.04 3.87
CA THR A 55 0.52 23.90 2.79
C THR A 55 0.96 22.45 2.63
N PHE A 56 1.15 21.71 3.73
CA PHE A 56 1.51 20.30 3.70
C PHE A 56 0.43 19.42 3.04
N TYR A 57 -0.84 19.62 3.39
CA TYR A 57 -1.93 18.89 2.76
C TYR A 57 -2.11 19.27 1.28
N ALA A 58 -1.94 20.54 0.93
CA ALA A 58 -1.95 20.98 -0.46
C ALA A 58 -0.82 20.31 -1.27
N GLY A 59 0.40 20.25 -0.71
CA GLY A 59 1.52 19.54 -1.32
C GLY A 59 1.27 18.04 -1.46
N THR A 60 0.66 17.41 -0.45
CA THR A 60 0.29 15.98 -0.49
C THR A 60 -0.71 15.71 -1.60
N ALA A 61 -1.76 16.53 -1.71
CA ALA A 61 -2.75 16.41 -2.79
C ALA A 61 -2.13 16.56 -4.18
N ALA A 62 -1.16 17.47 -4.32
CA ALA A 62 -0.43 17.65 -5.57
C ALA A 62 0.46 16.45 -5.91
N MET A 63 1.09 15.82 -4.91
CA MET A 63 1.87 14.59 -5.07
C MET A 63 1.00 13.38 -5.44
N GLU A 64 -0.18 13.25 -4.81
CA GLU A 64 -1.13 12.18 -5.14
C GLU A 64 -1.69 12.32 -6.55
N LYS A 65 -2.02 13.55 -6.96
CA LYS A 65 -2.43 13.82 -8.35
C LYS A 65 -1.32 13.45 -9.33
N MET A 66 -0.08 13.86 -9.07
CA MET A 66 1.07 13.51 -9.91
C MET A 66 1.27 11.99 -10.02
N THR A 67 1.08 11.27 -8.91
CA THR A 67 1.16 9.80 -8.85
C THR A 67 0.05 9.15 -9.70
N ASN A 68 -1.18 9.67 -9.63
CA ASN A 68 -2.30 9.18 -10.42
C ASN A 68 -2.10 9.42 -11.93
N ASP A 69 -1.71 10.64 -12.29
CA ASP A 69 -1.49 11.03 -13.68
C ASP A 69 -0.32 10.23 -14.30
N PHE A 70 0.76 10.03 -13.55
CA PHE A 70 1.86 9.15 -13.96
C PHE A 70 1.39 7.71 -14.18
N SER A 71 0.60 7.16 -13.25
CA SER A 71 0.04 5.80 -13.39
C SER A 71 -0.85 5.67 -14.64
N ASN A 72 -1.56 6.73 -15.02
CA ASN A 72 -2.42 6.73 -16.20
C ASN A 72 -1.64 6.68 -17.53
N ILE A 73 -0.36 7.06 -17.56
CA ILE A 73 0.50 6.92 -18.76
C ILE A 73 0.56 5.45 -19.19
N PHE A 74 0.67 4.52 -18.24
CA PHE A 74 0.84 3.09 -18.50
C PHE A 74 -0.38 2.40 -19.11
N ARG A 75 -1.53 3.07 -19.13
CA ARG A 75 -2.71 2.60 -19.89
C ARG A 75 -2.50 2.65 -21.40
N LYS A 76 -1.53 3.44 -21.87
CA LYS A 76 -1.27 3.68 -23.31
C LYS A 76 0.18 3.46 -23.72
N LYS A 77 1.13 3.61 -22.80
CA LYS A 77 2.57 3.57 -23.09
C LYS A 77 3.30 2.70 -22.07
N ILE A 78 4.10 1.75 -22.53
CA ILE A 78 4.97 0.94 -21.66
C ILE A 78 6.18 1.76 -21.18
N TYR A 79 6.63 2.70 -22.01
CA TYR A 79 7.77 3.58 -21.74
C TYR A 79 7.32 5.05 -21.81
N PRO A 80 7.20 5.73 -20.66
CA PRO A 80 7.00 7.18 -20.62
C PRO A 80 8.19 7.91 -21.27
N LEU A 81 7.92 8.93 -22.07
CA LEU A 81 8.96 9.82 -22.60
C LEU A 81 9.14 11.03 -21.66
N PRO A 82 10.28 11.77 -21.74
CA PRO A 82 10.47 12.98 -20.94
C PRO A 82 9.34 14.01 -21.09
N ALA A 83 8.74 14.12 -22.28
CA ALA A 83 7.59 14.99 -22.51
C ALA A 83 6.34 14.56 -21.72
N ASP A 84 6.15 13.25 -21.51
CA ASP A 84 5.04 12.74 -20.70
C ASP A 84 5.26 13.08 -19.22
N LEU A 85 6.48 12.92 -18.73
CA LEU A 85 6.85 13.26 -17.34
C LEU A 85 6.66 14.76 -17.07
N ASN A 86 7.11 15.61 -17.99
CA ASN A 86 6.94 17.06 -17.90
C ASN A 86 5.46 17.46 -17.94
N ALA A 87 4.64 16.79 -18.76
CA ALA A 87 3.21 17.06 -18.83
C ALA A 87 2.49 16.71 -17.51
N VAL A 88 2.89 15.61 -16.85
CA VAL A 88 2.38 15.23 -15.53
C VAL A 88 2.80 16.25 -14.47
N ALA A 89 4.07 16.65 -14.43
CA ALA A 89 4.57 17.65 -13.48
C ALA A 89 3.96 19.05 -13.70
N ALA A 90 3.62 19.41 -14.94
CA ALA A 90 2.99 20.69 -15.27
C ALA A 90 1.48 20.74 -14.98
N ASN A 91 0.91 19.71 -14.36
CA ASN A 91 -0.52 19.59 -14.12
C ASN A 91 -0.84 19.49 -12.60
N PRO A 92 -0.56 20.53 -11.79
CA PRO A 92 -0.97 20.56 -10.38
C PRO A 92 -2.50 20.64 -10.21
N PRO A 93 -3.05 20.41 -9.00
CA PRO A 93 -4.49 20.50 -8.74
C PRO A 93 -5.04 21.92 -8.96
N PRO A 94 -5.93 22.15 -9.95
CA PRO A 94 -6.40 23.51 -10.27
C PRO A 94 -7.21 24.16 -9.14
N ALA A 95 -7.95 23.36 -8.37
CA ALA A 95 -8.72 23.84 -7.24
C ALA A 95 -7.83 24.47 -6.16
N LEU A 96 -6.66 23.87 -5.88
CA LEU A 96 -5.73 24.40 -4.88
C LEU A 96 -5.00 25.66 -5.38
N ILE A 97 -4.79 25.78 -6.69
CA ILE A 97 -4.31 27.04 -7.26
C ILE A 97 -5.32 28.16 -7.03
N ALA A 98 -6.62 27.87 -7.21
CA ALA A 98 -7.68 28.84 -6.93
C ALA A 98 -7.77 29.21 -5.43
N GLU A 99 -7.34 28.32 -4.54
CA GLU A 99 -7.23 28.58 -3.09
C GLU A 99 -5.96 29.37 -2.69
N GLY A 100 -5.11 29.72 -3.65
CA GLY A 100 -3.94 30.58 -3.44
C GLY A 100 -2.60 29.85 -3.29
N PHE A 101 -2.56 28.53 -3.49
CA PHE A 101 -1.32 27.76 -3.50
C PHE A 101 -0.62 27.82 -4.87
N SER A 102 0.70 27.86 -4.86
CA SER A 102 1.52 27.62 -6.04
C SER A 102 2.31 26.33 -5.88
N PHE A 103 2.64 25.71 -7.02
CA PHE A 103 3.33 24.43 -7.09
C PHE A 103 4.50 24.52 -8.06
N ASN A 104 5.69 24.15 -7.60
CA ASN A 104 6.84 23.87 -8.43
C ASN A 104 7.14 22.38 -8.35
N GLN A 105 6.81 21.66 -9.43
CA GLN A 105 6.78 20.20 -9.46
C GLN A 105 7.78 19.66 -10.47
N THR A 106 8.39 18.52 -10.12
CA THR A 106 9.24 17.77 -11.04
C THR A 106 8.93 16.28 -10.94
N LEU A 107 9.04 15.59 -12.07
CA LEU A 107 8.97 14.14 -12.17
C LEU A 107 10.05 13.71 -13.16
N VAL A 108 11.01 12.93 -12.69
CA VAL A 108 12.17 12.51 -13.49
C VAL A 108 12.52 11.05 -13.21
N GLU A 109 13.19 10.41 -14.16
CA GLU A 109 13.94 9.19 -13.85
C GLU A 109 15.07 9.53 -12.87
N ASP A 110 15.22 8.72 -11.84
CA ASP A 110 16.29 8.89 -10.87
C ASP A 110 17.61 8.36 -11.46
N ALA A 111 18.32 9.24 -12.15
CA ALA A 111 19.58 8.92 -12.80
C ALA A 111 20.66 8.45 -11.81
N ALA A 112 20.66 8.97 -10.57
CA ALA A 112 21.62 8.58 -9.54
C ALA A 112 21.36 7.14 -9.08
N LYS A 113 20.10 6.83 -8.75
CA LYS A 113 19.72 5.47 -8.34
C LYS A 113 19.89 4.47 -9.47
N LEU A 114 19.57 4.87 -10.69
CA LEU A 114 19.73 4.04 -11.87
C LEU A 114 21.21 3.73 -12.14
N ALA A 115 22.12 4.70 -11.97
CA ALA A 115 23.56 4.50 -12.09
C ALA A 115 24.11 3.55 -11.01
N GLU A 116 23.66 3.68 -9.76
CA GLU A 116 24.02 2.78 -8.66
C GLU A 116 23.63 1.32 -8.98
N LEU A 117 22.39 1.11 -9.40
CA LEU A 117 21.87 -0.23 -9.73
C LEU A 117 22.61 -0.86 -10.92
N ARG A 118 22.97 -0.06 -11.93
CA ARG A 118 23.80 -0.52 -13.06
C ARG A 118 25.21 -0.92 -12.61
N ALA A 119 25.83 -0.12 -11.74
CA ALA A 119 27.17 -0.40 -11.23
C ALA A 119 27.22 -1.72 -10.44
N ILE A 120 26.22 -1.98 -9.59
CA ILE A 120 26.10 -3.24 -8.83
C ILE A 120 26.04 -4.46 -9.75
N GLN A 121 25.43 -4.32 -10.93
CA GLN A 121 25.23 -5.41 -11.88
C GLN A 121 26.26 -5.43 -13.03
N GLY A 122 27.23 -4.50 -13.04
CA GLY A 122 28.21 -4.37 -14.12
C GLY A 122 27.59 -4.07 -15.48
N LEU A 123 26.49 -3.31 -15.51
CA LEU A 123 25.72 -3.04 -16.74
C LEU A 123 26.15 -1.74 -17.45
N PRO A 124 26.09 -1.70 -18.79
CA PRO A 124 26.21 -0.46 -19.57
C PRO A 124 25.11 0.57 -19.26
N ALA A 125 25.36 1.82 -19.64
CA ALA A 125 24.47 2.96 -19.36
C ALA A 125 23.13 2.93 -20.12
N ASP A 126 23.03 2.17 -21.21
CA ASP A 126 21.84 2.02 -22.04
C ASP A 126 20.94 0.84 -21.62
N ILE A 127 21.38 0.05 -20.64
CA ILE A 127 20.65 -1.13 -20.16
C ILE A 127 20.00 -0.84 -18.82
N TYR A 128 18.71 -1.17 -18.70
CA TYR A 128 18.02 -1.12 -17.41
C TYR A 128 18.43 -2.30 -16.52
N PRO A 129 18.72 -2.05 -15.23
CA PRO A 129 19.06 -3.10 -14.27
C PRO A 129 17.88 -4.02 -14.01
N ARG A 130 18.17 -5.27 -13.65
CA ARG A 130 17.15 -6.28 -13.33
C ARG A 130 17.11 -6.56 -11.84
N VAL A 131 15.93 -6.65 -11.27
CA VAL A 131 15.74 -6.99 -9.85
C VAL A 131 14.71 -8.09 -9.70
N ASN A 132 14.81 -8.81 -8.59
CA ASN A 132 13.72 -9.64 -8.13
C ASN A 132 12.75 -8.79 -7.31
N ILE A 133 11.47 -8.78 -7.64
CA ILE A 133 10.47 -7.96 -6.95
C ILE A 133 10.34 -8.46 -5.49
N PRO A 134 10.57 -7.60 -4.48
CA PRO A 134 10.71 -8.06 -3.09
C PRO A 134 9.37 -8.44 -2.43
N SER A 135 8.27 -7.81 -2.82
CA SER A 135 6.97 -7.95 -2.14
C SER A 135 5.79 -7.65 -3.08
N GLY A 136 4.58 -7.92 -2.59
CA GLY A 136 3.33 -7.73 -3.33
C GLY A 136 2.97 -8.88 -4.28
N PRO A 137 1.93 -8.70 -5.11
CA PRO A 137 1.41 -9.77 -5.99
C PRO A 137 2.44 -10.32 -6.98
N TYR A 138 3.37 -9.48 -7.41
CA TYR A 138 4.43 -9.81 -8.36
C TYR A 138 5.74 -10.25 -7.68
N ALA A 139 5.74 -10.45 -6.36
CA ALA A 139 6.94 -10.83 -5.62
C ALA A 139 7.62 -12.07 -6.21
N GLY A 140 8.95 -12.03 -6.24
CA GLY A 140 9.76 -13.11 -6.78
C GLY A 140 9.91 -13.09 -8.31
N LEU A 141 9.14 -12.29 -9.06
CA LEU A 141 9.34 -12.11 -10.49
C LEU A 141 10.59 -11.26 -10.73
N TYR A 142 11.30 -11.54 -11.82
CA TYR A 142 12.33 -10.64 -12.30
C TYR A 142 11.69 -9.48 -13.05
N ALA A 143 12.19 -8.28 -12.86
CA ALA A 143 11.74 -7.10 -13.60
C ALA A 143 12.94 -6.25 -13.98
N SER A 144 12.88 -5.60 -15.14
CA SER A 144 13.70 -4.43 -15.36
C SER A 144 13.14 -3.31 -14.49
N VAL A 145 13.99 -2.65 -13.70
CA VAL A 145 13.58 -1.59 -12.79
C VAL A 145 14.00 -0.23 -13.34
N ILE A 146 13.06 0.71 -13.31
CA ILE A 146 13.31 2.12 -13.62
C ILE A 146 12.91 2.92 -12.39
N PRO A 147 13.88 3.47 -11.63
CA PRO A 147 13.58 4.32 -10.49
C PRO A 147 13.16 5.71 -10.98
N TYR A 148 12.15 6.27 -10.34
CA TYR A 148 11.64 7.61 -10.59
C TYR A 148 11.59 8.40 -9.29
N LYS A 149 11.70 9.71 -9.44
CA LYS A 149 11.60 10.67 -8.35
C LYS A 149 10.62 11.78 -8.71
N MET A 150 9.68 12.03 -7.80
CA MET A 150 8.76 13.16 -7.83
C MET A 150 9.13 14.14 -6.73
N ASN A 151 9.14 15.43 -7.06
CA ASN A 151 9.26 16.50 -6.08
C ASN A 151 8.14 17.52 -6.28
N SER A 152 7.63 18.07 -5.18
CA SER A 152 6.64 19.14 -5.18
C SER A 152 6.99 20.15 -4.09
N ILE A 153 7.38 21.35 -4.51
CA ILE A 153 7.50 22.51 -3.63
C ILE A 153 6.17 23.25 -3.72
N THR A 154 5.46 23.33 -2.59
CA THR A 154 4.16 23.99 -2.48
C THR A 154 4.30 25.22 -1.62
N THR A 155 3.88 26.36 -2.15
CA THR A 155 3.97 27.65 -1.46
C THR A 155 2.56 28.23 -1.30
N GLN A 156 2.23 28.67 -0.08
CA GLN A 156 0.98 29.40 0.16
C GLN A 156 1.19 30.88 -0.16
N GLY A 157 0.42 31.42 -1.11
CA GLY A 157 0.70 32.73 -1.72
C GLY A 157 0.64 33.92 -0.75
N TRP A 158 -0.22 33.87 0.27
CA TRP A 158 -0.43 34.99 1.19
C TRP A 158 0.48 34.96 2.43
N SER A 159 0.93 33.79 2.87
CA SER A 159 1.84 33.65 4.02
C SER A 159 3.30 33.43 3.60
N GLY A 160 3.55 33.00 2.36
CA GLY A 160 4.85 32.54 1.90
C GLY A 160 5.29 31.21 2.54
N THR A 161 4.39 30.51 3.24
CA THR A 161 4.71 29.21 3.85
C THR A 161 4.98 28.18 2.78
N GLU A 162 6.13 27.53 2.86
CA GLU A 162 6.58 26.55 1.87
C GLU A 162 6.74 25.16 2.49
N VAL A 163 6.37 24.14 1.72
CA VAL A 163 6.60 22.73 2.05
C VAL A 163 7.12 22.04 0.80
N GLU A 164 8.21 21.29 0.95
CA GLU A 164 8.75 20.41 -0.08
C GLU A 164 8.46 18.95 0.28
N LEU A 165 7.93 18.19 -0.68
CA LEU A 165 7.71 16.76 -0.55
C LEU A 165 8.40 16.04 -1.70
N GLU A 166 9.18 15.02 -1.36
CA GLU A 166 9.83 14.13 -2.32
C GLU A 166 9.28 12.70 -2.20
N ARG A 167 9.10 12.02 -3.34
CA ARG A 167 8.68 10.63 -3.42
C ARG A 167 9.54 9.88 -4.42
N GLU A 168 10.15 8.81 -3.95
CA GLU A 168 10.88 7.85 -4.77
C GLU A 168 10.04 6.58 -4.96
N PHE A 169 10.03 6.05 -6.18
CA PHE A 169 9.34 4.80 -6.49
C PHE A 169 9.95 4.11 -7.70
N ASN A 170 9.59 2.84 -7.89
CA ASN A 170 10.09 2.01 -8.97
C ASN A 170 8.98 1.64 -9.94
N ASN A 171 9.25 1.77 -11.24
CA ASN A 171 8.49 1.10 -12.28
C ASN A 171 9.13 -0.28 -12.56
N TYR A 172 8.36 -1.35 -12.40
CA TYR A 172 8.80 -2.72 -12.67
C TYR A 172 8.23 -3.22 -13.99
N LEU A 173 9.11 -3.35 -14.98
CA LEU A 173 8.80 -3.97 -16.26
C LEU A 173 9.05 -5.47 -16.13
N VAL A 174 7.98 -6.24 -15.93
CA VAL A 174 8.04 -7.70 -15.80
C VAL A 174 7.93 -8.34 -17.19
N PRO A 175 8.98 -9.03 -17.70
CA PRO A 175 8.87 -9.81 -18.93
C PRO A 175 7.75 -10.86 -18.86
N LEU A 176 6.99 -10.99 -19.95
CA LEU A 176 5.89 -11.94 -20.07
C LEU A 176 6.33 -13.41 -19.95
N PHE A 177 7.51 -13.75 -20.46
CA PHE A 177 8.04 -15.12 -20.49
C PHE A 177 8.85 -15.48 -19.23
N GLN A 178 8.21 -15.45 -18.06
CA GLN A 178 8.78 -15.94 -16.80
C GLN A 178 7.95 -17.06 -16.15
N PHE A 179 6.84 -17.40 -16.77
CA PHE A 179 6.00 -18.52 -16.38
C PHE A 179 6.39 -19.73 -17.22
N GLY A 180 6.52 -20.89 -16.57
CA GLY A 180 6.54 -22.16 -17.29
C GLY A 180 5.18 -22.42 -17.94
N MET A 181 4.09 -21.92 -17.35
CA MET A 181 2.74 -22.00 -17.89
C MET A 181 1.93 -20.76 -17.52
N TYR A 182 1.34 -20.12 -18.53
CA TYR A 182 0.40 -19.00 -18.37
C TYR A 182 -0.86 -19.30 -19.19
N SER A 183 -2.02 -19.04 -18.61
CA SER A 183 -3.31 -19.16 -19.30
C SER A 183 -4.26 -18.03 -18.89
N THR A 184 -5.02 -17.52 -19.86
CA THR A 184 -6.17 -16.64 -19.58
C THR A 184 -7.40 -17.44 -19.10
N GLU A 185 -7.35 -18.76 -19.25
CA GLU A 185 -8.40 -19.72 -18.91
C GLU A 185 -7.96 -20.64 -17.77
N ASP A 186 -8.82 -21.57 -17.37
CA ASP A 186 -8.50 -22.60 -16.39
C ASP A 186 -7.27 -23.44 -16.81
N LEU A 187 -6.50 -23.91 -15.83
CA LEU A 187 -5.43 -24.89 -16.03
C LEU A 187 -5.77 -26.20 -15.33
N GLU A 188 -5.67 -27.32 -16.05
CA GLU A 188 -5.87 -28.65 -15.48
C GLU A 188 -4.56 -29.45 -15.45
N PHE A 189 -4.20 -29.94 -14.26
CA PHE A 189 -3.06 -30.81 -14.04
C PHE A 189 -3.55 -32.18 -13.55
N ALA A 190 -3.63 -33.13 -14.46
CA ALA A 190 -4.08 -34.49 -14.17
C ALA A 190 -3.23 -35.57 -14.84
N PRO A 191 -1.89 -35.49 -14.76
CA PRO A 191 -0.99 -36.44 -15.43
C PRO A 191 -1.26 -37.89 -14.99
N GLY A 192 -1.00 -38.82 -15.91
CA GLY A 192 -1.07 -40.26 -15.62
C GLY A 192 0.08 -40.66 -14.66
N PRO A 193 1.34 -40.62 -15.12
CA PRO A 193 2.53 -40.78 -14.27
C PRO A 193 2.78 -39.56 -13.37
N PHE A 194 3.60 -39.73 -12.33
CA PHE A 194 4.05 -38.61 -11.49
C PHE A 194 4.91 -37.63 -12.29
N MET A 195 4.47 -36.38 -12.37
CA MET A 195 5.12 -35.29 -13.09
C MET A 195 5.73 -34.30 -12.11
N THR A 196 6.96 -33.87 -12.33
CA THR A 196 7.54 -32.70 -11.66
C THR A 196 7.60 -31.55 -12.65
N PHE A 197 7.02 -30.40 -12.29
CA PHE A 197 6.97 -29.21 -13.13
C PHE A 197 7.79 -28.07 -12.52
N THR A 198 8.61 -27.44 -13.36
CA THR A 198 9.44 -26.29 -13.01
C THR A 198 8.97 -25.04 -13.76
N GLY A 199 9.24 -23.87 -13.18
CA GLY A 199 8.73 -22.59 -13.65
C GLY A 199 7.43 -22.17 -12.97
N ARG A 200 7.19 -20.86 -12.91
CA ARG A 200 5.98 -20.31 -12.30
C ARG A 200 4.75 -20.67 -13.12
N ILE A 201 3.61 -20.81 -12.46
CA ILE A 201 2.34 -21.08 -13.12
C ILE A 201 1.36 -19.97 -12.78
N HIS A 202 0.69 -19.44 -13.80
CA HIS A 202 -0.41 -18.50 -13.63
C HIS A 202 -1.63 -18.88 -14.47
N SER A 203 -2.81 -18.78 -13.88
CA SER A 203 -4.09 -18.79 -14.60
C SER A 203 -4.88 -17.54 -14.22
N ASN A 204 -5.47 -16.84 -15.18
CA ASN A 204 -6.42 -15.75 -14.87
C ASN A 204 -7.72 -16.27 -14.25
N LYS A 205 -7.96 -17.59 -14.31
CA LYS A 205 -9.12 -18.28 -13.72
C LYS A 205 -8.63 -19.31 -12.68
N ASN A 206 -9.08 -20.56 -12.78
CA ASN A 206 -8.85 -21.59 -11.77
C ASN A 206 -7.66 -22.49 -12.11
N ILE A 207 -7.02 -23.04 -11.09
CA ILE A 207 -6.05 -24.13 -11.25
C ILE A 207 -6.64 -25.41 -10.64
N TYR A 208 -6.89 -26.39 -11.50
CA TYR A 208 -7.31 -27.74 -11.14
C TYR A 208 -6.07 -28.63 -11.00
N ALA A 209 -5.49 -28.69 -9.81
CA ALA A 209 -4.37 -29.57 -9.53
C ALA A 209 -4.90 -30.93 -9.09
N LEU A 210 -5.15 -31.88 -10.00
CA LEU A 210 -5.96 -33.04 -9.68
C LEU A 210 -5.20 -34.25 -9.15
N ARG A 211 -4.00 -34.54 -9.63
CA ARG A 211 -3.22 -35.72 -9.20
C ARG A 211 -1.80 -35.71 -9.74
N ASN A 212 -0.95 -36.55 -9.14
CA ASN A 212 0.36 -36.96 -9.64
C ASN A 212 1.26 -35.82 -10.13
N ILE A 213 1.26 -34.68 -9.46
CA ILE A 213 2.08 -33.53 -9.85
C ILE A 213 2.82 -32.92 -8.66
N LYS A 214 4.08 -32.54 -8.88
CA LYS A 214 4.88 -31.72 -7.99
C LYS A 214 5.23 -30.40 -8.69
N PHE A 215 4.89 -29.29 -8.07
CA PHE A 215 5.25 -27.96 -8.52
C PHE A 215 6.50 -27.47 -7.77
N LEU A 216 7.52 -27.05 -8.49
CA LEU A 216 8.77 -26.54 -7.89
C LEU A 216 8.76 -25.03 -7.64
N ASN A 217 7.79 -24.32 -8.21
CA ASN A 217 7.69 -22.87 -8.11
C ASN A 217 6.26 -22.43 -7.85
N ARG A 218 6.13 -21.14 -7.52
CA ARG A 218 4.88 -20.48 -7.15
C ARG A 218 3.77 -20.71 -8.17
N LEU A 219 2.58 -21.02 -7.64
CA LEU A 219 1.31 -21.01 -8.35
C LEU A 219 0.53 -19.76 -7.97
N THR A 220 0.00 -19.08 -8.97
CA THR A 220 -0.87 -17.92 -8.80
C THR A 220 -2.10 -18.09 -9.66
N MET A 221 -3.26 -17.71 -9.15
CA MET A 221 -4.51 -17.83 -9.89
C MET A 221 -5.45 -16.67 -9.56
N GLY A 222 -6.18 -16.19 -10.56
CA GLY A 222 -7.22 -15.16 -10.38
C GLY A 222 -8.53 -15.72 -9.80
N GLY A 223 -8.70 -17.04 -9.82
CA GLY A 223 -9.82 -17.75 -9.21
C GLY A 223 -9.35 -18.73 -8.13
N GLU A 224 -9.83 -19.96 -8.22
CA GLU A 224 -9.72 -20.94 -7.15
C GLU A 224 -8.68 -22.04 -7.44
N PHE A 225 -8.10 -22.57 -6.37
CA PHE A 225 -7.26 -23.75 -6.39
C PHE A 225 -8.11 -25.00 -6.12
N ILE A 226 -8.41 -25.78 -7.15
CA ILE A 226 -9.39 -26.86 -7.12
C ILE A 226 -8.73 -28.23 -7.03
N ARG A 227 -9.14 -29.02 -6.04
CA ARG A 227 -8.67 -30.40 -5.81
C ARG A 227 -9.75 -31.46 -5.97
N ASN A 228 -11.02 -31.12 -5.71
CA ASN A 228 -12.11 -32.08 -5.58
C ASN A 228 -13.00 -32.19 -6.82
N ALA A 229 -12.89 -31.25 -7.76
CA ALA A 229 -13.66 -31.24 -9.00
C ALA A 229 -12.74 -31.33 -10.21
N LYS A 230 -13.24 -31.90 -11.31
CA LYS A 230 -12.68 -31.65 -12.65
C LYS A 230 -13.40 -30.46 -13.28
N PRO A 231 -12.79 -29.77 -14.27
CA PRO A 231 -13.47 -28.72 -15.02
C PRO A 231 -14.80 -29.17 -15.61
N SER A 232 -14.90 -30.45 -15.99
CA SER A 232 -16.11 -31.06 -16.55
C SER A 232 -17.26 -31.26 -15.56
N GLY A 233 -17.14 -30.83 -14.30
CA GLY A 233 -18.21 -30.96 -13.31
C GLY A 233 -18.36 -32.35 -12.70
N VAL A 234 -17.33 -33.20 -12.77
CA VAL A 234 -17.32 -34.51 -12.08
C VAL A 234 -16.34 -34.48 -10.91
N SER A 235 -16.61 -35.31 -9.90
CA SER A 235 -15.71 -35.42 -8.75
C SER A 235 -14.34 -35.98 -9.14
N ASN A 236 -13.30 -35.50 -8.49
CA ASN A 236 -11.96 -36.06 -8.61
C ASN A 236 -11.84 -37.36 -7.78
N THR A 237 -12.59 -38.40 -8.17
CA THR A 237 -12.67 -39.71 -7.51
C THR A 237 -11.67 -40.73 -8.06
N SER A 238 -10.56 -40.26 -8.64
CA SER A 238 -9.56 -41.15 -9.24
C SER A 238 -9.07 -42.19 -8.23
N SER A 239 -9.19 -43.48 -8.52
CA SER A 239 -8.69 -44.61 -7.70
C SER A 239 -7.15 -44.75 -7.66
N GLY A 240 -6.43 -43.72 -8.10
CA GLY A 240 -4.97 -43.64 -8.12
C GLY A 240 -4.41 -42.65 -7.10
N SER A 241 -3.07 -42.49 -7.10
CA SER A 241 -2.39 -41.53 -6.22
C SER A 241 -2.87 -40.09 -6.49
N ASN A 242 -3.61 -39.50 -5.55
CA ASN A 242 -4.00 -38.09 -5.57
C ASN A 242 -2.87 -37.17 -5.07
N ASN A 243 -1.64 -37.47 -5.51
CA ASN A 243 -0.43 -36.85 -5.01
C ASN A 243 -0.21 -35.50 -5.69
N VAL A 244 -0.51 -34.42 -4.97
CA VAL A 244 -0.18 -33.06 -5.38
C VAL A 244 0.77 -32.47 -4.36
N PHE A 245 1.92 -31.98 -4.81
CA PHE A 245 2.94 -31.40 -3.96
C PHE A 245 3.35 -30.02 -4.47
N VAL A 246 3.70 -29.14 -3.55
CA VAL A 246 4.37 -27.86 -3.82
C VAL A 246 5.66 -27.85 -3.02
N GLU A 247 6.78 -27.58 -3.69
CA GLU A 247 8.06 -27.41 -3.02
C GLU A 247 8.19 -25.97 -2.51
N VAL A 248 8.50 -25.83 -1.23
CA VAL A 248 8.70 -24.54 -0.57
C VAL A 248 10.03 -24.60 0.16
N ASN A 249 11.04 -23.87 -0.30
CA ASN A 249 12.38 -23.88 0.31
C ASN A 249 12.94 -25.30 0.53
N ASN A 250 12.86 -26.16 -0.49
CA ASN A 250 13.24 -27.59 -0.46
C ASN A 250 12.36 -28.50 0.42
N ILE A 251 11.25 -27.98 0.96
CA ILE A 251 10.27 -28.76 1.73
C ILE A 251 9.12 -29.15 0.81
N ASN A 252 8.86 -30.44 0.67
CA ASN A 252 7.71 -30.94 -0.08
C ASN A 252 6.44 -30.84 0.78
N VAL A 253 5.57 -29.91 0.46
CA VAL A 253 4.26 -29.74 1.10
C VAL A 253 3.21 -30.44 0.27
N ARG A 254 2.46 -31.37 0.87
CA ARG A 254 1.36 -32.05 0.18
C ARG A 254 0.12 -31.17 0.17
N SER A 255 -0.57 -31.12 -0.96
CA SER A 255 -1.93 -30.57 -1.07
C SER A 255 -2.96 -31.69 -0.91
N VAL A 256 -3.70 -31.67 0.19
CA VAL A 256 -4.81 -32.59 0.43
C VAL A 256 -6.17 -31.93 0.21
N GLN A 257 -6.23 -30.60 0.26
CA GLN A 257 -7.44 -29.82 -0.04
C GLN A 257 -7.15 -28.62 -0.93
N GLY A 258 -8.21 -28.02 -1.47
CA GLY A 258 -8.16 -26.80 -2.26
C GLY A 258 -8.73 -25.59 -1.51
N SER A 259 -8.78 -24.45 -2.20
CA SER A 259 -9.47 -23.24 -1.73
C SER A 259 -10.97 -23.39 -1.68
N MET A 260 -11.49 -24.38 -2.41
CA MET A 260 -12.88 -24.79 -2.43
C MET A 260 -13.03 -26.21 -1.91
N GLN A 261 -14.15 -26.47 -1.24
CA GLN A 261 -14.53 -27.77 -0.71
C GLN A 261 -15.94 -28.16 -1.17
N PRO A 262 -16.29 -29.46 -1.13
CA PRO A 262 -17.66 -29.92 -1.31
C PRO A 262 -18.64 -29.25 -0.35
N GLY A 263 -19.70 -28.64 -0.85
CA GLY A 263 -20.91 -28.33 -0.07
C GLY A 263 -21.77 -29.59 0.09
N GLY A 264 -22.79 -29.58 0.97
CA GLY A 264 -23.63 -30.74 1.31
C GLY A 264 -24.36 -31.41 0.12
N GLY A 265 -23.60 -32.14 -0.72
CA GLY A 265 -24.06 -32.79 -1.96
C GLY A 265 -23.37 -32.33 -3.25
N THR A 266 -22.52 -31.30 -3.20
CA THR A 266 -21.87 -30.69 -4.38
C THR A 266 -20.41 -31.12 -4.48
N ILE A 267 -19.90 -31.31 -5.69
CA ILE A 267 -18.45 -31.47 -5.94
C ILE A 267 -17.73 -30.19 -5.45
N GLY A 268 -16.46 -30.24 -5.02
CA GLY A 268 -15.77 -29.01 -4.56
C GLY A 268 -15.25 -28.17 -5.74
N GLY A 269 -16.15 -27.60 -6.54
CA GLY A 269 -15.83 -26.78 -7.72
C GLY A 269 -15.65 -25.29 -7.42
N PRO A 270 -15.26 -24.49 -8.42
CA PRO A 270 -14.98 -23.07 -8.22
C PRO A 270 -16.25 -22.20 -8.15
N ASN A 271 -17.41 -22.70 -8.57
CA ASN A 271 -18.62 -21.88 -8.66
C ASN A 271 -19.31 -21.73 -7.29
N ILE A 272 -19.43 -20.51 -6.77
CA ILE A 272 -20.14 -20.24 -5.51
C ILE A 272 -21.60 -20.00 -5.84
N VAL A 273 -22.49 -20.78 -5.22
CA VAL A 273 -23.94 -20.66 -5.42
C VAL A 273 -24.40 -19.24 -5.08
N GLY A 274 -25.03 -18.57 -6.04
CA GLY A 274 -25.55 -17.20 -5.89
C GLY A 274 -24.57 -16.09 -6.28
N SER A 275 -23.34 -16.43 -6.71
CA SER A 275 -22.42 -15.45 -7.32
C SER A 275 -22.97 -14.90 -8.64
N THR A 276 -22.60 -13.67 -8.99
CA THR A 276 -23.02 -12.98 -10.22
C THR A 276 -21.81 -12.58 -11.08
N PRO A 277 -21.98 -12.22 -12.37
CA PRO A 277 -20.87 -11.81 -13.23
C PRO A 277 -19.97 -10.74 -12.61
N GLY A 278 -18.69 -11.08 -12.41
CA GLY A 278 -17.69 -10.21 -11.81
C GLY A 278 -17.40 -10.51 -10.34
N ASP A 279 -18.23 -11.31 -9.67
CA ASP A 279 -17.98 -11.77 -8.31
C ASP A 279 -16.96 -12.91 -8.28
N ARG A 280 -16.27 -13.04 -7.13
CA ARG A 280 -15.52 -14.26 -6.80
C ARG A 280 -16.45 -15.47 -6.88
N GLY A 281 -15.98 -16.54 -7.49
CA GLY A 281 -16.74 -17.77 -7.60
C GLY A 281 -17.82 -17.75 -8.68
N TYR A 282 -17.87 -16.75 -9.56
CA TYR A 282 -18.75 -16.80 -10.73
C TYR A 282 -18.03 -17.42 -11.93
N PHE A 283 -18.22 -18.72 -12.13
CA PHE A 283 -17.63 -19.48 -13.22
C PHE A 283 -18.72 -20.27 -13.98
N PRO A 284 -19.41 -19.62 -14.94
CA PRO A 284 -20.50 -20.26 -15.68
C PRO A 284 -20.08 -21.60 -16.29
N GLY A 285 -20.87 -22.65 -16.04
CA GLY A 285 -20.62 -24.00 -16.53
C GLY A 285 -19.58 -24.80 -15.73
N SER A 286 -18.95 -24.21 -14.72
CA SER A 286 -18.10 -24.94 -13.78
C SER A 286 -18.91 -25.58 -12.65
N PRO A 287 -18.42 -26.64 -12.01
CA PRO A 287 -19.09 -27.21 -10.85
C PRO A 287 -19.22 -26.21 -9.72
N ASP A 288 -20.35 -26.28 -9.02
CA ASP A 288 -20.58 -25.56 -7.77
C ASP A 288 -19.60 -26.03 -6.68
N GLY A 289 -19.42 -25.26 -5.63
CA GLY A 289 -18.62 -25.58 -4.46
C GLY A 289 -18.82 -24.55 -3.35
N VAL A 290 -18.13 -24.74 -2.22
CA VAL A 290 -18.16 -23.83 -1.08
C VAL A 290 -16.73 -23.43 -0.73
N PRO A 291 -16.46 -22.15 -0.40
CA PRO A 291 -15.14 -21.75 0.08
C PRO A 291 -14.68 -22.59 1.26
N ASN A 292 -13.42 -23.02 1.22
CA ASN A 292 -12.78 -23.66 2.36
C ASN A 292 -12.42 -22.57 3.38
N PRO A 293 -13.09 -22.52 4.56
CA PRO A 293 -12.94 -21.42 5.52
C PRO A 293 -11.53 -21.32 6.09
N ASN A 294 -10.75 -22.39 6.03
CA ASN A 294 -9.40 -22.44 6.58
C ASN A 294 -8.31 -22.25 5.52
N TRP A 295 -8.67 -22.16 4.23
CA TRP A 295 -7.67 -22.13 3.17
C TRP A 295 -6.72 -20.95 3.29
N GLU A 296 -7.26 -19.73 3.40
CA GLU A 296 -6.46 -18.51 3.49
C GLU A 296 -5.60 -18.46 4.75
N SER A 297 -6.04 -19.09 5.85
CA SER A 297 -5.28 -19.11 7.11
C SER A 297 -4.21 -20.19 7.14
N ILE A 298 -4.40 -21.32 6.44
CA ILE A 298 -3.47 -22.46 6.38
C ILE A 298 -2.44 -22.29 5.25
N SER A 299 -2.86 -21.87 4.05
CA SER A 299 -2.02 -21.84 2.84
C SER A 299 -0.80 -20.91 2.97
N VAL A 300 -0.93 -19.85 3.77
CA VAL A 300 0.11 -18.86 4.03
C VAL A 300 1.03 -19.22 5.19
N GLN A 301 0.69 -20.25 5.98
CA GLN A 301 1.53 -20.67 7.11
C GLN A 301 2.90 -21.16 6.63
N PRO A 302 3.96 -21.00 7.45
CA PRO A 302 5.29 -21.48 7.11
C PRO A 302 5.29 -22.96 6.73
N ALA A 303 5.94 -23.27 5.61
CA ALA A 303 6.13 -24.64 5.15
C ALA A 303 7.03 -25.39 6.13
N THR A 304 6.43 -26.31 6.88
CA THR A 304 7.10 -27.17 7.89
C THR A 304 7.02 -28.65 7.50
N GLY A 305 6.52 -28.94 6.29
CA GLY A 305 6.20 -30.29 5.81
C GLY A 305 4.79 -30.76 6.17
N ALA A 306 4.06 -30.00 7.00
CA ALA A 306 2.65 -30.23 7.25
C ALA A 306 1.79 -29.91 6.01
N ASP A 307 0.74 -30.69 5.80
CA ASP A 307 -0.15 -30.58 4.64
C ASP A 307 -0.76 -29.16 4.50
N ASP A 308 -0.90 -28.73 3.25
CA ASP A 308 -1.46 -27.45 2.78
C ASP A 308 -0.77 -26.16 3.28
N ARG A 309 0.30 -26.24 4.09
CA ARG A 309 1.04 -25.06 4.57
C ARG A 309 2.10 -24.64 3.56
N PHE A 310 1.71 -23.85 2.57
CA PHE A 310 2.56 -23.53 1.42
C PHE A 310 3.47 -22.31 1.61
N GLY A 311 3.43 -21.61 2.74
CA GLY A 311 4.21 -20.39 2.95
C GLY A 311 3.96 -19.32 1.89
N GLY A 312 2.73 -19.26 1.34
CA GLY A 312 2.37 -18.34 0.27
C GLY A 312 2.92 -18.70 -1.12
N GLN A 313 3.25 -19.98 -1.36
CA GLN A 313 3.60 -20.48 -2.71
C GLN A 313 2.38 -20.84 -3.56
N VAL A 314 1.19 -20.92 -2.97
CA VAL A 314 -0.10 -21.06 -3.68
C VAL A 314 -0.93 -19.85 -3.30
N LEU A 315 -1.23 -18.97 -4.25
CA LEU A 315 -2.01 -17.75 -4.03
C LEU A 315 -3.27 -17.77 -4.88
N THR A 316 -4.41 -17.79 -4.19
CA THR A 316 -5.76 -17.58 -4.72
C THR A 316 -6.16 -16.12 -4.56
N HIS A 317 -7.19 -15.69 -5.29
CA HIS A 317 -7.63 -14.29 -5.34
C HIS A 317 -9.00 -14.05 -4.73
#